data_AF-A0A0J6S4L3-F1
#
_entry.id   AF-A0A0J6S4L3-F1
#
_cell.length_a   1.000
_cell.length_b   1.000
_cell.length_c   1.000
_cell.angle_alpha   90.00
_cell.angle_beta   90.00
_cell.angle_gamma   90.00
#
_symmetry.space_group_name_H-M   'P 1'
#
loop_
_entity.id
_entity.type
_entity.pdbx_description
1 polymer ?
#
loop_
_entity_poly.entity_id
_entity_poly.type
_entity_poly.pdbx_seq_one_letter_code
_entity_poly.pdbx_strand_id
1 'polypeptide(L)'
;MTDASAPARRRRDWPGLFLRAVLSLFLGLPLGGLLFALTGLGLAIVTDDPLLQHPWLLTFRTLAAAVSYVFLGGFAWTPEGGYESLHAWYAAGVVLAFLLLSRPWRRWTRPQQPEPWPRQA
;
A
#
# COMPACT_ATOMS: atom_id res chain seq x y z
N MET A 1 5.48 -42.31 30.95
CA MET A 1 4.73 -41.81 29.79
C MET A 1 5.01 -40.32 29.68
N THR A 2 5.96 -39.96 28.82
CA THR A 2 6.38 -38.58 28.55
C THR A 2 5.64 -38.08 27.32
N ASP A 3 4.56 -37.34 27.53
CA ASP A 3 3.98 -36.52 26.48
C ASP A 3 4.89 -35.31 26.28
N ALA A 4 5.80 -35.44 25.32
CA ALA A 4 6.60 -34.34 24.83
C ALA A 4 5.66 -33.26 24.27
N SER A 5 5.60 -32.12 24.93
CA SER A 5 4.95 -30.92 24.42
C SER A 5 5.61 -30.54 23.10
N ALA A 6 4.90 -30.80 22.00
CA ALA A 6 5.35 -30.46 20.66
C ALA A 6 5.71 -28.97 20.62
N PRO A 7 6.84 -28.59 19.99
CA PRO A 7 7.20 -27.19 19.86
C PRO A 7 6.06 -26.49 19.13
N ALA A 8 5.60 -25.35 19.67
CA ALA A 8 4.62 -24.50 19.02
C ALA A 8 5.13 -24.16 17.61
N ARG A 9 4.73 -24.98 16.62
CA ARG A 9 4.93 -24.69 15.21
C ARG A 9 4.45 -23.24 15.05
N ARG A 10 5.31 -22.38 14.49
CA ARG A 10 4.88 -21.12 13.85
C ARG A 10 3.77 -21.49 12.87
N ARG A 11 2.52 -21.57 13.34
CA ARG A 11 1.37 -21.76 12.49
C ARG A 11 1.35 -20.52 11.63
N ARG A 12 1.63 -20.71 10.35
CA ARG A 12 1.59 -19.65 9.36
C ARG A 12 0.19 -19.06 9.45
N ASP A 13 0.08 -17.77 9.79
CA ASP A 13 -1.19 -17.04 9.95
C ASP A 13 -1.85 -16.85 8.58
N TRP A 14 -2.30 -17.94 7.97
CA TRP A 14 -3.00 -17.96 6.69
C TRP A 14 -4.25 -17.06 6.69
N PRO A 15 -5.10 -17.05 7.75
CA PRO A 15 -6.25 -16.14 7.79
C PRO A 15 -5.83 -14.67 7.80
N GLY A 16 -4.74 -14.34 8.51
CA GLY A 16 -4.21 -12.98 8.56
C GLY A 16 -3.59 -12.55 7.22
N LEU A 17 -2.90 -13.45 6.53
CA LEU A 17 -2.37 -13.19 5.18
C LEU A 17 -3.49 -12.98 4.16
N PHE A 18 -4.53 -13.81 4.20
CA PHE A 18 -5.70 -13.67 3.33
C PHE A 18 -6.41 -12.34 3.56
N LEU A 19 -6.71 -11.99 4.82
CA LEU A 19 -7.37 -10.73 5.14
C LEU A 19 -6.55 -9.52 4.66
N ARG A 20 -5.22 -9.55 4.82
CA ARG A 20 -4.34 -8.49 4.29
C ARG A 20 -4.38 -8.40 2.78
N ALA A 21 -4.38 -9.54 2.08
CA ALA A 21 -4.49 -9.56 0.62
C ALA A 21 -5.82 -8.94 0.16
N VAL A 22 -6.93 -9.32 0.79
CA VAL A 22 -8.26 -8.75 0.50
C VAL A 22 -8.27 -7.24 0.77
N LEU A 23 -7.83 -6.81 1.95
CA LEU A 23 -7.76 -5.38 2.29
C LEU A 23 -6.84 -4.60 1.35
N SER A 24 -5.74 -5.22 0.89
CA SER A 24 -4.82 -4.58 -0.06
C SER A 24 -5.43 -4.40 -1.45
N LEU A 25 -6.33 -5.28 -1.88
CA LEU A 25 -7.09 -5.11 -3.13
C LEU A 25 -8.00 -3.87 -3.04
N PHE A 26 -8.71 -3.71 -1.92
CA PHE A 26 -9.57 -2.52 -1.70
C PHE A 26 -8.75 -1.22 -1.60
N LEU A 27 -7.62 -1.26 -0.91
CA LEU A 27 -6.74 -0.09 -0.74
C LEU A 27 -5.86 0.20 -1.96
N GLY A 28 -5.76 -0.73 -2.90
CA GLY A 28 -4.91 -0.60 -4.08
C GLY A 28 -5.34 0.54 -4.99
N LEU A 29 -6.64 0.75 -5.15
CA LEU A 29 -7.21 1.85 -5.94
C LEU A 29 -6.84 3.24 -5.38
N PRO A 30 -7.16 3.57 -4.11
CA PRO A 30 -6.82 4.88 -3.55
C PRO A 30 -5.31 5.12 -3.48
N LEU A 31 -4.51 4.10 -3.14
CA LEU A 31 -3.06 4.24 -3.13
C LEU A 31 -2.47 4.36 -4.54
N GLY A 32 -2.99 3.60 -5.51
CA GLY A 32 -2.59 3.70 -6.91
C GLY A 32 -2.89 5.08 -7.49
N GLY A 33 -4.06 5.66 -7.19
CA GLY A 33 -4.43 7.01 -7.62
C GLY A 33 -3.54 8.09 -7.00
N LEU A 34 -3.15 7.92 -5.74
CA LEU A 34 -2.18 8.80 -5.10
C LEU A 34 -0.81 8.71 -5.77
N LEU A 35 -0.30 7.49 -6.01
CA LEU A 35 0.98 7.28 -6.69
C LEU A 35 0.99 7.85 -8.12
N PHE A 36 -0.11 7.67 -8.84
CA PHE A 36 -0.32 8.26 -10.17
C PHE A 36 -0.26 9.79 -10.12
N ALA A 37 -1.00 10.41 -9.21
CA ALA A 37 -1.00 11.87 -9.04
C ALA A 37 0.38 12.42 -8.65
N LEU A 38 1.10 11.73 -7.75
CA LEU A 38 2.46 12.09 -7.36
C LEU A 38 3.45 11.95 -8.52
N THR A 39 3.27 10.96 -9.40
CA THR A 39 4.11 10.81 -10.59
C THR A 39 3.88 11.96 -11.57
N GLY A 40 2.62 12.35 -11.79
CA GLY A 40 2.29 13.54 -12.59
C GLY A 40 2.88 14.83 -12.00
N LEU A 41 2.88 14.96 -10.67
CA LEU A 41 3.52 16.07 -9.96
C LEU A 41 5.05 16.04 -10.12
N GLY A 42 5.68 14.86 -9.96
CA GLY A 42 7.12 14.69 -10.14
C GLY A 42 7.57 15.02 -11.55
N LEU A 43 6.81 14.60 -12.57
CA LEU A 43 7.06 14.98 -13.96
C LEU A 43 6.98 16.50 -14.15
N ALA A 44 5.95 17.16 -13.60
CA ALA A 44 5.81 18.61 -13.66
C ALA A 44 7.03 19.34 -13.05
N ILE A 45 7.60 18.81 -11.96
CA ILE A 45 8.83 19.34 -11.34
C ILE A 45 10.04 19.15 -12.26
N VAL A 46 10.24 17.96 -12.82
CA VAL A 46 11.40 17.66 -13.68
C VAL A 46 11.36 18.45 -14.99
N THR A 47 10.17 18.78 -15.49
CA THR A 47 9.99 19.54 -16.74
C THR A 47 9.87 21.05 -16.54
N ASP A 48 10.04 21.57 -15.31
CA ASP A 48 9.80 22.97 -14.96
C ASP A 48 8.45 23.49 -15.50
N ASP A 49 7.39 22.71 -15.29
CA ASP A 49 6.04 23.03 -15.77
C ASP A 49 5.60 24.40 -15.19
N PRO A 50 5.15 25.36 -16.02
CA PRO A 50 4.67 26.66 -15.53
C PRO A 50 3.55 26.54 -14.49
N LEU A 51 2.85 25.40 -14.44
CA LEU A 51 1.85 25.11 -13.43
C LEU A 51 2.39 25.09 -11.98
N LEU A 52 3.71 24.92 -11.80
CA LEU A 52 4.37 24.99 -10.48
C LEU A 52 4.25 26.38 -9.83
N GLN A 53 4.10 27.44 -10.63
CA GLN A 53 3.92 28.81 -10.14
C GLN A 53 2.51 29.03 -9.55
N HIS A 54 1.58 28.10 -9.78
CA HIS A 54 0.19 28.19 -9.35
C HIS A 54 -0.16 27.03 -8.40
N PRO A 55 0.17 27.14 -7.10
CA PRO A 55 0.03 26.04 -6.14
C PRO A 55 -1.41 25.54 -6.01
N TRP A 56 -2.40 26.42 -6.22
CA TRP A 56 -3.81 26.04 -6.21
C TRP A 56 -4.21 25.22 -7.44
N LEU A 57 -3.80 25.62 -8.64
CA LEU A 57 -4.05 24.83 -9.85
C LEU A 57 -3.35 23.47 -9.80
N LEU A 58 -2.13 23.43 -9.25
CA LEU A 58 -1.38 22.20 -9.02
C LEU A 58 -2.10 21.24 -8.07
N THR A 59 -2.62 21.76 -6.95
CA THR A 59 -3.39 21.00 -5.97
C THR A 59 -4.68 20.46 -6.58
N PHE A 60 -5.42 21.28 -7.35
CA PHE A 60 -6.63 20.82 -8.04
C PHE A 60 -6.33 19.76 -9.10
N ARG A 61 -5.31 19.95 -9.93
CA ARG A 61 -4.90 18.98 -10.95
C ARG A 61 -4.52 17.63 -10.33
N THR A 62 -3.71 17.65 -9.27
CA THR A 62 -3.25 16.42 -8.60
C THR A 62 -4.40 15.71 -7.88
N LEU A 63 -5.25 16.45 -7.16
CA LEU A 63 -6.42 15.87 -6.49
C LEU A 63 -7.42 15.31 -7.51
N ALA A 64 -7.70 16.04 -8.58
CA ALA A 64 -8.58 15.59 -9.65
C ALA A 64 -8.02 14.32 -10.30
N ALA A 65 -6.72 14.25 -10.58
CA ALA A 65 -6.08 13.05 -11.12
C ALA A 65 -6.26 11.84 -10.19
N ALA A 66 -6.04 12.00 -8.88
CA ALA A 66 -6.23 10.92 -7.91
C ALA A 66 -7.70 10.46 -7.82
N VAL A 67 -8.65 11.40 -7.75
CA VAL A 67 -10.08 11.09 -7.68
C VAL A 67 -10.56 10.42 -8.97
N SER A 68 -10.22 10.98 -10.13
CA SER A 68 -10.57 10.39 -11.41
C SER A 68 -9.98 9.00 -11.57
N TYR A 69 -8.76 8.76 -11.10
CA TYR A 69 -8.17 7.43 -11.09
C TYR A 69 -9.01 6.44 -10.27
N VAL A 70 -9.42 6.82 -9.05
CA VAL A 70 -10.17 5.95 -8.13
C VAL A 70 -11.57 5.64 -8.65
N PHE A 71 -12.28 6.65 -9.18
CA PHE A 71 -13.69 6.51 -9.55
C PHE A 71 -13.92 6.08 -11.00
N LEU A 72 -13.06 6.52 -11.94
CA LEU A 72 -13.16 6.13 -13.35
C LEU A 72 -12.27 4.95 -13.70
N GLY A 73 -11.56 4.38 -12.71
CA GLY A 73 -10.59 3.30 -12.95
C GLY A 73 -9.59 3.70 -14.02
N GLY A 74 -9.06 4.93 -13.93
CA GLY A 74 -8.06 5.54 -14.84
C GLY A 74 -8.33 5.47 -16.36
N PHE A 75 -9.55 5.12 -16.77
CA PHE A 75 -10.02 5.27 -18.15
C PHE A 75 -10.14 6.74 -18.59
N ALA A 76 -9.98 7.69 -17.68
CA ALA A 76 -10.25 9.09 -17.91
C ALA A 76 -9.24 9.81 -18.83
N TRP A 77 -8.09 9.20 -19.20
CA TRP A 77 -6.99 10.00 -19.75
C TRP A 77 -6.25 9.53 -21.01
N THR A 78 -6.41 8.30 -21.52
CA THR A 78 -6.00 7.95 -22.91
C THR A 78 -6.55 6.56 -23.29
N PRO A 79 -7.22 6.39 -24.46
CA PRO A 79 -7.70 5.08 -24.91
C PRO A 79 -6.56 4.07 -25.17
N GLU A 80 -5.40 4.55 -25.66
CA GLU A 80 -4.29 3.70 -26.09
C GLU A 80 -3.26 3.40 -24.98
N GLY A 81 -3.17 4.23 -23.93
CA GLY A 81 -2.19 4.10 -22.83
C GLY A 81 -2.78 4.03 -21.42
N GLY A 82 -4.08 4.30 -21.26
CA GLY A 82 -4.77 4.34 -19.98
C GLY A 82 -4.93 2.96 -19.35
N TYR A 83 -5.06 1.90 -20.15
CA TYR A 83 -5.34 0.55 -19.64
C TYR A 83 -4.12 -0.09 -18.96
N GLU A 84 -2.92 0.02 -19.56
CA GLU A 84 -1.70 -0.56 -18.99
C GLU A 84 -1.18 0.23 -17.80
N SER A 85 -1.18 1.57 -17.90
CA SER A 85 -0.76 2.44 -16.81
C SER A 85 -1.67 2.33 -15.59
N LEU A 86 -2.98 2.13 -15.79
CA LEU A 86 -3.92 1.82 -14.72
C LEU A 86 -3.51 0.57 -13.95
N HIS A 87 -3.31 -0.53 -14.65
CA HIS A 87 -3.03 -1.81 -13.99
C HIS A 87 -1.68 -1.76 -13.28
N ALA A 88 -0.70 -1.04 -13.82
CA ALA A 88 0.59 -0.83 -13.17
C ALA A 88 0.45 -0.06 -11.85
N TRP A 89 -0.24 1.09 -11.85
CA TRP A 89 -0.41 1.89 -10.64
C TRP A 89 -1.33 1.23 -9.61
N TYR A 90 -2.33 0.48 -10.05
CA TYR A 90 -3.20 -0.30 -9.17
C TYR A 90 -2.41 -1.42 -8.52
N ALA A 91 -1.64 -2.20 -9.30
CA ALA A 91 -0.78 -3.25 -8.77
C ALA A 91 0.25 -2.68 -7.78
N ALA A 92 0.89 -1.55 -8.11
CA ALA A 92 1.80 -0.85 -7.21
C ALA A 92 1.09 -0.42 -5.91
N GLY A 93 -0.13 0.12 -6.01
CA GLY A 93 -0.97 0.47 -4.86
C GLY A 93 -1.32 -0.74 -4.00
N VAL A 94 -1.70 -1.88 -4.59
CA VAL A 94 -1.99 -3.13 -3.88
C VAL A 94 -0.75 -3.63 -3.14
N VAL A 95 0.41 -3.65 -3.80
CA VAL A 95 1.68 -4.06 -3.19
C VAL A 95 2.02 -3.14 -2.02
N LEU A 96 1.89 -1.83 -2.20
CA LEU A 96 2.15 -0.84 -1.16
C LEU A 96 1.19 -1.03 0.04
N ALA A 97 -0.11 -1.18 -0.19
CA ALA A 97 -1.08 -1.49 0.86
C ALA A 97 -0.71 -2.78 1.60
N PHE A 98 -0.35 -3.82 0.87
CA PHE A 98 0.01 -5.10 1.45
C PHE A 98 1.25 -4.98 2.35
N LEU A 99 2.27 -4.23 1.93
CA LEU A 99 3.47 -3.96 2.72
C LEU A 99 3.16 -3.13 3.98
N LEU A 100 2.34 -2.08 3.84
CA LEU A 100 1.91 -1.24 4.96
C LEU A 100 1.09 -2.03 5.99
N LEU A 101 0.17 -2.88 5.54
CA LEU A 101 -0.63 -3.77 6.41
C LEU A 101 0.22 -4.88 7.03
N SER A 102 1.27 -5.31 6.34
CA SER A 102 2.20 -6.33 6.84
C SER A 102 3.18 -5.80 7.89
N ARG A 103 3.26 -4.46 8.07
CA ARG A 103 4.06 -3.73 9.07
C ARG A 103 5.39 -4.39 9.43
N PRO A 104 6.38 -4.41 8.52
CA PRO A 104 7.72 -4.92 8.82
C PRO A 104 8.34 -4.22 10.05
N TRP A 105 8.12 -2.92 10.22
CA TRP A 105 8.61 -2.15 11.38
C TRP A 105 8.05 -2.57 12.74
N ARG A 106 6.83 -3.14 12.80
CA ARG A 106 6.22 -3.58 14.08
C ARG A 106 6.87 -4.85 14.62
N ARG A 107 7.62 -5.58 13.78
CA ARG A 107 8.49 -6.69 14.22
C ARG A 107 9.81 -6.18 14.79
N TRP A 108 10.30 -5.04 14.31
CA TRP A 108 11.54 -4.44 14.79
C TRP A 108 11.37 -3.68 16.10
N THR A 109 10.20 -3.09 16.34
CA THR A 109 9.90 -2.35 17.58
C THR A 109 9.26 -3.21 18.68
N ARG A 110 9.04 -4.51 18.45
CA ARG A 110 8.65 -5.42 19.54
C ARG A 110 9.93 -5.86 20.25
N PRO A 111 10.16 -5.46 21.51
CA PRO A 111 11.11 -6.20 22.34
C PRO A 111 10.62 -7.66 22.33
N GLN A 112 11.53 -8.61 22.13
CA GLN A 112 11.26 -9.99 22.55
C GLN A 112 10.99 -9.91 24.05
N GLN A 113 9.74 -9.75 24.46
CA GLN A 113 9.35 -9.92 25.85
C GLN A 113 9.65 -11.38 26.16
N PRO A 114 10.63 -11.69 27.02
CA PRO A 114 10.71 -13.02 27.58
C PRO A 114 9.41 -13.21 28.34
N GLU A 115 8.63 -14.24 28.01
CA GLU A 115 7.51 -14.64 28.85
C GLU A 115 8.00 -14.72 30.30
N PRO A 116 7.29 -14.11 31.28
CA PRO A 116 7.60 -14.30 32.68
C PRO A 116 7.25 -15.74 33.04
N TRP A 117 8.20 -16.64 32.78
CA TRP A 117 8.13 -18.02 33.20
C TRP A 117 7.96 -18.05 34.73
N PRO A 118 7.05 -18.86 35.29
CA PRO A 118 6.99 -19.03 36.72
C PRO A 118 8.23 -19.84 37.14
N ARG A 119 9.14 -19.23 37.90
CA ARG A 119 10.04 -20.02 38.74
C ARG A 119 9.23 -20.42 39.96
N GLN A 120 8.53 -21.55 39.86
CA GLN A 120 8.11 -22.27 41.06
C GLN A 120 9.38 -22.67 41.82
N ALA A 121 9.36 -22.43 43.13
CA ALA A 121 10.02 -23.27 44.11
C ALA A 121 8.91 -23.82 45.00
#